data_AF-A0A7L4NPP2-F1
#
_entry.id   AF-A0A7L4NPP2-F1
#
_cell.length_a   1.000
_cell.length_b   1.000
_cell.length_c   1.000
_cell.angle_alpha   90.00
_cell.angle_beta   90.00
_cell.angle_gamma   90.00
#
_symmetry.space_group_name_H-M   'P 1'
#
loop_
_entity.id
_entity.type
_entity.pdbx_description
1 polymer ?
#
loop_
_entity_poly.entity_id
_entity_poly.type
_entity_poly.pdbx_seq_one_letter_code
_entity_poly.pdbx_strand_id
1 'polypeptide(L)' 'QVMEAFEAAERKPKPNPQLLFSDVYREMPPNLRRQQEALQRHLQTYGEHYPLEHFEK' A
#
# COMPACT_ATOMS: atom_id res chain seq x y z
N GLN A 1 15.36 -11.25 -22.35
CA GLN A 1 15.68 -11.24 -20.90
C GLN A 1 15.40 -9.88 -20.25
N VAL A 2 16.04 -8.77 -20.64
CA VAL A 2 15.78 -7.45 -20.02
C VAL A 2 14.36 -6.92 -20.34
N MET A 3 13.95 -6.93 -21.61
CA MET A 3 12.62 -6.42 -22.01
C MET A 3 11.46 -7.22 -21.39
N GLU A 4 11.61 -8.55 -21.33
CA GLU A 4 10.62 -9.44 -20.70
C GLU A 4 10.48 -9.18 -19.19
N ALA A 5 11.60 -8.99 -18.48
CA ALA A 5 11.58 -8.62 -17.07
C ALA A 5 10.96 -7.24 -16.84
N PHE A 6 11.14 -6.31 -17.77
CA PHE A 6 10.56 -4.97 -17.72
C PHE A 6 9.03 -5.02 -17.89
N GLU A 7 8.54 -5.67 -18.93
CA GLU A 7 7.10 -5.86 -19.16
C GLU A 7 6.42 -6.58 -18.00
N ALA A 8 7.09 -7.59 -17.43
CA ALA A 8 6.58 -8.31 -16.25
C ALA A 8 6.52 -7.41 -15.00
N ALA A 9 7.45 -6.47 -14.83
CA ALA A 9 7.47 -5.55 -13.71
C ALA A 9 6.41 -4.46 -13.83
N GLU A 10 6.14 -3.94 -15.04
CA GLU A 10 5.13 -2.92 -15.28
C GLU A 10 3.69 -3.42 -15.02
N ARG A 11 3.43 -4.70 -15.30
CA ARG A 11 2.11 -5.32 -15.08
C ARG A 11 1.83 -5.68 -13.62
N LYS A 12 2.85 -5.67 -12.75
CA LYS A 12 2.65 -6.01 -11.34
C LYS A 12 1.93 -4.88 -10.60
N PRO A 13 0.89 -5.19 -9.81
CA PRO A 13 0.27 -4.21 -8.95
C PRO A 13 1.28 -3.69 -7.91
N LYS A 14 1.04 -2.47 -7.42
CA LYS A 14 1.79 -1.86 -6.34
C LYS A 14 1.49 -2.58 -5.02
N PRO A 15 2.46 -2.67 -4.10
CA PRO A 15 2.24 -3.31 -2.81
C PRO A 15 1.13 -2.62 -2.01
N ASN A 16 0.42 -3.35 -1.16
CA ASN A 16 -0.68 -2.84 -0.35
C ASN A 16 -0.31 -1.53 0.39
N PRO A 17 -1.14 -0.46 0.36
CA PRO A 17 -0.87 0.81 1.03
C PRO A 17 -0.59 0.69 2.53
N GLN A 18 -1.07 -0.37 3.18
CA GLN A 18 -0.81 -0.65 4.59
C GLN A 18 0.66 -0.91 4.91
N LEU A 19 1.45 -1.36 3.91
CA LEU A 19 2.90 -1.56 4.04
C LEU A 19 3.67 -0.25 4.20
N LEU A 20 3.04 0.91 3.96
CA LEU A 20 3.63 2.23 4.25
C LEU A 20 4.02 2.40 5.72
N PHE A 21 3.34 1.68 6.62
CA PHE A 21 3.51 1.80 8.07
C PHE A 21 4.35 0.68 8.68
N SER A 22 4.63 -0.40 7.94
CA SER A 22 5.52 -1.47 8.39
C SER A 22 6.99 -1.09 8.22
N ASP A 23 7.88 -1.80 8.91
CA ASP A 23 9.34 -1.66 8.82
C ASP A 23 9.93 -0.29 9.21
N VAL A 24 9.11 0.67 9.65
CA VAL A 24 9.57 1.95 10.24
C VAL A 24 10.35 1.70 11.53
N TYR A 25 9.86 0.75 12.33
CA TYR A 25 10.50 0.23 13.53
C TYR A 25 10.38 -1.30 13.51
N ARG A 26 11.20 -1.99 14.31
CA ARG A 26 11.10 -3.45 14.48
C ARG A 26 9.68 -3.89 14.87
N GLU A 27 9.03 -3.11 15.72
CA GLU A 27 7.63 -3.31 16.12
C GLU A 27 6.86 -2.01 15.91
N MET A 28 5.66 -2.11 15.34
CA MET A 28 4.83 -0.95 15.04
C MET A 28 4.35 -0.27 16.33
N PRO A 29 4.77 0.98 16.60
CA PRO A 29 4.35 1.70 17.80
C PRO A 29 2.83 1.98 17.82
N PRO A 30 2.20 2.15 19.00
CA PRO A 30 0.75 2.37 19.11
C PRO A 30 0.24 3.59 18.33
N ASN A 31 1.01 4.68 18.28
CA ASN A 31 0.67 5.87 17.50
C ASN A 31 0.70 5.59 15.98
N LEU A 32 1.63 4.76 15.51
CA LEU A 32 1.73 4.40 14.09
C LEU A 32 0.60 3.46 13.68
N ARG A 33 0.22 2.53 14.57
CA ARG A 33 -0.97 1.69 14.38
C ARG A 33 -2.25 2.53 14.28
N ARG A 34 -2.42 3.53 15.15
CA ARG A 34 -3.56 4.46 15.06
C ARG A 34 -3.61 5.21 13.73
N GLN A 35 -2.46 5.57 13.16
CA GLN A 35 -2.38 6.21 11.84
C GLN A 35 -2.75 5.24 10.72
N GLN A 36 -2.28 3.99 10.77
CA GLN A 36 -2.64 2.94 9.83
C GLN A 36 -4.17 2.71 9.82
N GLU A 37 -4.78 2.59 11.00
CA GLU A 37 -6.24 2.43 11.14
C GLU A 37 -7.01 3.66 10.65
N ALA A 38 -6.48 4.87 10.88
CA ALA A 38 -7.10 6.09 10.37
C ALA A 38 -7.09 6.14 8.84
N LEU A 39 -5.98 5.74 8.20
CA LEU A 39 -5.93 5.61 6.75
C LEU A 39 -6.92 4.55 6.25
N GLN A 40 -7.00 3.41 6.91
CA GLN A 40 -7.93 2.35 6.52
C GLN A 40 -9.39 2.85 6.53
N ARG A 41 -9.81 3.55 7.59
CA ARG A 41 -11.14 4.18 7.65
C ARG A 41 -11.33 5.24 6.57
N HIS A 42 -10.31 6.06 6.32
CA HIS A 42 -10.35 7.08 5.26
C HIS A 42 -10.56 6.46 3.89
N LEU A 43 -9.84 5.39 3.55
CA LEU A 43 -9.98 4.69 2.27
C LEU A 43 -11.30 3.92 2.16
N GLN A 44 -11.90 3.49 3.28
CA GLN A 44 -13.25 2.90 3.25
C GLN A 44 -14.32 3.93 2.85
N THR A 45 -14.20 5.18 3.30
CA THR A 45 -15.19 6.23 3.00
C THR A 45 -14.87 7.00 1.71
N TYR A 46 -13.59 7.24 1.43
CA TYR A 46 -13.12 8.12 0.35
C TYR A 46 -12.22 7.40 -0.66
N GLY A 47 -12.25 6.07 -0.69
CA GLY A 47 -11.39 5.25 -1.55
C GLY A 47 -11.55 5.53 -3.04
N GLU A 48 -12.71 6.03 -3.46
CA GLU A 48 -12.97 6.45 -4.85
C GLU A 48 -12.08 7.59 -5.35
N HIS A 49 -11.48 8.37 -4.44
CA HIS A 49 -10.55 9.43 -4.77
C HIS A 49 -9.08 8.97 -4.85
N TYR A 50 -8.82 7.67 -4.64
CA TYR A 50 -7.48 7.09 -4.66
C TYR A 50 -7.36 6.01 -5.74
N PRO A 51 -6.19 5.88 -6.38
CA PRO A 51 -5.97 4.90 -7.44
C PRO A 51 -5.76 3.47 -6.87
N LEU A 52 -6.72 2.98 -6.06
CA LEU A 52 -6.61 1.70 -5.33
C LEU A 52 -6.61 0.48 -6.26
N GLU A 53 -7.07 0.61 -7.51
CA GLU A 53 -7.10 -0.47 -8.50
C GLU A 53 -5.70 -0.96 -8.90
N HIS A 54 -4.68 -0.11 -8.76
CA HIS A 54 -3.30 -0.46 -9.04
C HIS A 54 -2.57 -1.07 -7.85
N PHE A 55 -3.23 -1.22 -6.70
CA PHE A 55 -2.62 -1.72 -5.47
C PHE A 55 -3.10 -3.15 -5.16
N GLU A 56 -2.23 -3.92 -4.53
CA GLU A 56 -2.57 -5.21 -3.94
C GLU A 56 -3.53 -5.01 -2.76
N LYS A 57 -4.48 -5.94 -2.61
CA LYS A 57 -5.49 -5.92 -1.55
C LYS A 57 -4.93 -6.32 -0.19
#